data_AF-A0A8J8FMX3-F1
#
_entry.id   AF-A0A8J8FMX3-F1
#
_cell.length_a   1.000
_cell.length_b   1.000
_cell.length_c   1.000
_cell.angle_alpha   90.00
_cell.angle_beta   90.00
_cell.angle_gamma   90.00
#
_symmetry.space_group_name_H-M   'P 1'
#
loop_
_entity.id
_entity.type
_entity.pdbx_description
1 polymer ?
#
loop_
_entity_poly.entity_id
_entity_poly.type
_entity_poly.pdbx_seq_one_letter_code
_entity_poly.pdbx_strand_id
1 'polypeptide(L)'
;MSLNILPLPEAIKNLNPDWVLLVLIYWALAMPERIGVFNAWLIGILVDVMTGRLMGMHGLTYALVSYACLKLHKRLRQYPLPQQSLFIFFCLLSSQTMVFWIENIQDTTKFSFVFWLPVFIGTFAWPLVASALRFIRTLGGGD
;
A
#
# COMPACT_ATOMS: atom_id res chain seq x y z
N MET A 1 7.41 1.25 3.66
CA MET A 1 8.06 -0.09 3.80
C MET A 1 9.32 -0.32 2.96
N SER A 2 9.43 0.15 1.71
CA SER A 2 10.59 -0.12 0.85
C SER A 2 11.91 0.53 1.30
N LEU A 3 11.85 1.58 2.12
CA LEU A 3 13.04 2.31 2.59
C LEU A 3 13.60 1.78 3.92
N ASN A 4 13.07 0.67 4.46
CA ASN A 4 13.54 0.07 5.71
C ASN A 4 14.90 -0.66 5.57
N ILE A 5 15.32 -0.94 4.34
CA ILE A 5 16.56 -1.66 4.02
C ILE A 5 17.78 -0.73 4.18
N LEU A 6 17.57 0.59 4.14
CA LEU A 6 18.59 1.60 4.39
C LEU A 6 18.63 1.94 5.90
N PRO A 7 19.82 2.01 6.53
CA PRO A 7 19.97 2.46 7.92
C PRO A 7 19.74 3.97 8.00
N LEU A 8 18.48 4.39 7.92
CA LEU A 8 18.04 5.77 8.03
C LEU A 8 17.67 6.13 9.47
N PRO A 9 17.77 7.42 9.84
CA PRO A 9 17.27 7.94 11.11
C PRO A 9 15.81 7.56 11.35
N GLU A 10 15.45 7.22 12.60
CA GLU A 10 14.09 6.74 12.95
C GLU A 10 12.98 7.72 12.54
N ALA A 11 13.25 9.02 12.54
CA ALA A 11 12.32 10.04 12.07
C ALA A 11 11.91 9.87 10.59
N ILE A 12 12.84 9.43 9.73
CA ILE A 12 12.58 9.22 8.29
C ILE A 12 11.90 7.86 8.06
N LYS A 13 12.19 6.86 8.89
CA LYS A 13 11.48 5.57 8.87
C LYS A 13 9.98 5.73 9.12
N ASN A 14 9.60 6.58 10.06
CA ASN A 14 8.21 6.85 10.42
C ASN A 14 7.44 7.69 9.39
N LEU A 15 8.13 8.22 8.38
CA LEU A 15 7.51 8.97 7.28
C LEU A 15 7.31 8.11 6.03
N ASN A 16 7.67 6.82 6.06
CA ASN A 16 7.73 5.99 4.87
C ASN A 16 6.42 5.23 4.60
N PRO A 17 5.54 5.72 3.70
CA PRO A 17 4.31 5.03 3.38
C PRO A 17 4.57 3.67 2.73
N ASP A 18 3.51 2.86 2.66
CA ASP A 18 3.56 1.59 1.95
C ASP A 18 3.45 1.82 0.43
N TRP A 19 4.59 2.17 -0.17
CA TRP A 19 4.74 2.37 -1.62
C TRP A 19 4.34 1.14 -2.42
N VAL A 20 4.60 -0.07 -1.92
CA VAL A 20 4.26 -1.31 -2.61
C VAL A 20 2.76 -1.46 -2.69
N LEU A 21 2.05 -1.22 -1.57
CA LEU A 21 0.60 -1.26 -1.53
C LEU A 21 -0.03 -0.18 -2.43
N LEU A 22 0.51 1.05 -2.45
CA LEU A 22 0.04 2.11 -3.33
C LEU A 22 0.14 1.72 -4.82
N VAL A 23 1.28 1.17 -5.22
CA VAL A 23 1.52 0.69 -6.58
C VAL A 23 0.56 -0.46 -6.92
N LEU A 24 0.39 -1.42 -6.02
CA LEU A 24 -0.55 -2.53 -6.18
C LEU A 24 -2.00 -2.04 -6.38
N ILE A 25 -2.46 -1.10 -5.56
CA ILE A 25 -3.81 -0.53 -5.67
C ILE A 25 -3.99 0.16 -7.02
N TYR A 26 -3.02 0.97 -7.45
CA TYR A 26 -3.07 1.63 -8.76
C TYR A 26 -3.21 0.61 -9.88
N TRP A 27 -2.36 -0.42 -9.88
CA TRP A 27 -2.37 -1.41 -10.94
C TRP A 27 -3.62 -2.28 -10.94
N ALA A 28 -4.14 -2.66 -9.77
CA ALA A 28 -5.40 -3.36 -9.63
C ALA A 28 -6.58 -2.55 -10.19
N LEU A 29 -6.52 -1.22 -10.08
CA LEU A 29 -7.52 -0.31 -10.68
C LEU A 29 -7.30 -0.10 -12.19
N ALA A 30 -6.04 0.01 -12.62
CA ALA A 30 -5.67 0.34 -13.99
C ALA A 30 -5.80 -0.84 -14.95
N MET A 31 -5.48 -2.06 -14.49
CA MET A 31 -5.49 -3.30 -15.27
C MET A 31 -5.95 -4.49 -14.40
N PRO A 32 -7.24 -4.53 -14.02
CA PRO A 32 -7.77 -5.58 -13.14
C PRO A 32 -7.64 -6.99 -13.75
N GLU A 33 -7.57 -7.10 -15.08
CA GLU A 33 -7.41 -8.39 -15.76
C GLU A 33 -5.99 -8.97 -15.67
N ARG A 34 -4.97 -8.12 -15.47
CA ARG A 34 -3.57 -8.57 -15.37
C ARG A 34 -3.09 -8.73 -13.93
N ILE A 35 -3.58 -7.89 -13.03
CA ILE A 35 -3.14 -7.86 -11.63
C ILE A 35 -4.27 -8.34 -10.74
N GLY A 36 -4.27 -9.66 -10.50
CA GLY A 36 -5.19 -10.34 -9.61
C GLY A 36 -4.72 -10.43 -8.15
N VAL A 37 -5.60 -10.96 -7.30
CA VAL A 37 -5.35 -11.20 -5.86
C VAL A 37 -4.09 -12.03 -5.61
N PHE A 38 -3.83 -13.03 -6.47
CA PHE A 38 -2.67 -13.92 -6.36
C PHE A 38 -1.34 -13.17 -6.52
N ASN A 39 -1.25 -12.23 -7.47
CA ASN A 39 -0.04 -11.43 -7.67
C ASN A 39 0.21 -10.52 -6.45
N ALA A 40 -0.84 -9.91 -5.91
CA ALA A 40 -0.74 -9.08 -4.71
C ALA A 40 -0.28 -9.90 -3.49
N TRP A 41 -0.79 -11.11 -3.33
CA TRP A 41 -0.37 -12.05 -2.29
C TRP A 41 1.10 -12.42 -2.42
N LEU A 42 1.55 -12.77 -3.63
CA LEU A 42 2.94 -13.18 -3.90
C LEU A 42 3.93 -12.04 -3.67
N ILE A 43 3.57 -10.81 -4.10
CA ILE A 43 4.35 -9.60 -3.81
C ILE A 43 4.42 -9.34 -2.30
N GLY A 44 3.30 -9.51 -1.59
CA GLY A 44 3.28 -9.35 -0.14
C GLY A 44 4.18 -10.34 0.59
N ILE A 45 4.19 -11.61 0.17
CA ILE A 45 5.14 -12.61 0.69
C ILE A 45 6.59 -12.20 0.43
N LEU A 46 6.89 -11.70 -0.77
CA LEU A 46 8.23 -11.23 -1.10
C LEU A 46 8.65 -10.07 -0.17
N VAL A 47 7.73 -9.15 0.12
CA VAL A 47 7.96 -8.07 1.10
C VAL A 47 8.17 -8.61 2.52
N ASP A 48 7.39 -9.61 2.94
CA ASP A 48 7.57 -10.26 4.24
C ASP A 48 8.98 -10.87 4.36
N VAL A 49 9.45 -11.57 3.31
CA VAL A 49 10.80 -12.17 3.23
C VAL A 49 11.89 -11.11 3.30
N MET A 50 11.79 -10.02 2.52
CA MET A 50 12.81 -8.97 2.50
C MET A 50 12.88 -8.18 3.81
N THR A 51 11.76 -8.06 4.51
CA THR A 51 11.68 -7.29 5.77
C THR A 51 11.96 -8.17 7.00
N GLY A 52 12.07 -9.51 6.83
CA GLY A 52 12.24 -10.46 7.93
C GLY A 52 11.04 -10.51 8.89
N ARG A 53 9.85 -10.09 8.43
CA ARG A 53 8.62 -10.08 9.23
C ARG A 53 7.89 -11.43 9.12
N LEU A 54 6.84 -11.61 9.93
CA LEU A 54 6.03 -12.82 9.95
C LEU A 54 5.53 -13.15 8.52
N MET A 55 5.94 -14.30 7.98
CA MET A 55 5.61 -14.68 6.61
C MET A 55 4.09 -14.74 6.40
N GLY A 56 3.58 -14.00 5.41
CA GLY A 56 2.18 -14.01 4.99
C GLY A 56 1.35 -12.85 5.52
N MET A 57 1.90 -11.95 6.34
CA MET A 57 1.19 -10.78 6.84
C MET A 57 0.90 -9.76 5.74
N HIS A 58 1.95 -9.30 5.07
CA HIS A 58 1.80 -8.42 3.91
C HIS A 58 1.14 -9.16 2.77
N GLY A 59 1.45 -10.46 2.60
CA GLY A 59 0.75 -11.34 1.66
C GLY A 59 -0.77 -11.27 1.81
N LEU A 60 -1.30 -11.55 3.00
CA LEU A 60 -2.74 -11.57 3.27
C LEU A 60 -3.36 -10.17 3.14
N THR A 61 -2.68 -9.16 3.67
CA THR A 61 -3.17 -7.77 3.66
C THR A 61 -3.27 -7.26 2.23
N TYR A 62 -2.24 -7.46 1.41
CA TYR A 62 -2.22 -7.02 0.01
C TYR A 62 -3.22 -7.80 -0.83
N ALA A 63 -3.38 -9.10 -0.57
CA ALA A 63 -4.42 -9.91 -1.20
C ALA A 63 -5.82 -9.36 -0.91
N LEU A 64 -6.12 -9.07 0.37
CA LEU A 64 -7.42 -8.55 0.80
C LEU A 64 -7.71 -7.17 0.19
N VAL A 65 -6.72 -6.26 0.24
CA VAL A 65 -6.83 -4.93 -0.37
C VAL A 65 -7.01 -5.03 -1.88
N SER A 66 -6.23 -5.86 -2.55
CA SER A 66 -6.34 -6.07 -4.00
C SER A 66 -7.69 -6.67 -4.36
N TYR A 67 -8.22 -7.60 -3.57
CA TYR A 67 -9.56 -8.16 -3.79
C TYR A 67 -10.64 -7.08 -3.64
N ALA A 68 -10.55 -6.22 -2.62
CA ALA A 68 -11.47 -5.09 -2.45
C ALA A 68 -11.39 -4.12 -3.64
N CYS A 69 -10.17 -3.79 -4.10
CA CYS A 69 -9.95 -2.96 -5.28
C CYS A 69 -10.59 -3.57 -6.54
N LEU A 70 -10.37 -4.86 -6.78
CA LEU A 70 -10.93 -5.59 -7.92
C LEU A 70 -12.45 -5.70 -7.84
N LYS A 71 -13.04 -5.83 -6.66
CA LYS A 71 -14.51 -5.85 -6.52
C LYS A 71 -15.12 -4.46 -6.78
N LEU A 72 -14.43 -3.41 -6.37
CA LEU A 72 -14.90 -2.02 -6.45
C LEU A 72 -14.37 -1.27 -7.68
N HIS A 73 -13.55 -1.89 -8.54
CA HIS A 73 -12.83 -1.19 -9.62
C HIS A 73 -13.76 -0.39 -10.54
N LYS A 74 -14.93 -0.93 -10.89
CA LYS A 74 -15.93 -0.24 -11.73
C LYS A 74 -16.46 1.03 -11.08
N ARG A 75 -16.70 1.00 -9.76
CA ARG A 75 -17.19 2.17 -8.99
C ARG A 75 -16.06 3.16 -8.72
N LEU A 76 -14.88 2.67 -8.32
CA LEU A 76 -13.71 3.50 -8.05
C LEU A 76 -13.29 4.34 -9.26
N ARG A 77 -13.39 3.78 -10.47
CA ARG A 77 -13.09 4.51 -11.71
C ARG A 77 -14.06 5.66 -12.00
N GLN A 78 -15.29 5.59 -11.49
CA GLN A 78 -16.29 6.65 -11.63
C GLN A 78 -16.19 7.72 -10.53
N TYR A 79 -15.50 7.42 -9.41
CA TYR A 79 -15.36 8.37 -8.32
C TYR A 79 -14.29 9.44 -8.59
N PRO A 80 -14.52 10.69 -8.15
CA PRO A 80 -13.52 11.75 -8.20
C PRO A 80 -12.30 11.41 -7.32
N LEU A 81 -11.13 11.94 -7.70
CA LEU A 81 -9.84 11.78 -7.02
C LEU A 81 -9.89 11.78 -5.47
N PRO A 82 -10.58 12.74 -4.80
CA PRO A 82 -10.67 12.75 -3.34
C PRO A 82 -11.49 11.59 -2.73
N GLN A 83 -12.45 11.01 -3.44
CA GLN A 83 -13.15 9.81 -2.95
C GLN A 83 -12.28 8.55 -3.10
N GLN A 84 -11.45 8.49 -4.15
CA GLN A 84 -10.46 7.41 -4.29
C GLN A 84 -9.41 7.46 -3.18
N SER A 85 -8.93 8.66 -2.80
CA SER A 85 -7.95 8.78 -1.71
C SER A 85 -8.53 8.32 -0.36
N LEU A 86 -9.82 8.52 -0.11
CA LEU A 86 -10.50 8.02 1.09
C LEU A 86 -10.50 6.48 1.15
N PHE A 87 -10.77 5.82 0.02
CA PHE A 87 -10.69 4.35 -0.05
C PHE A 87 -9.27 3.85 0.25
N ILE A 88 -8.27 4.54 -0.27
CA ILE A 88 -6.86 4.19 -0.11
C ILE A 88 -6.36 4.46 1.29
N PHE A 89 -6.87 5.52 1.93
CA PHE A 89 -6.70 5.75 3.35
C PHE A 89 -7.17 4.53 4.16
N PHE A 90 -8.36 3.99 3.90
CA PHE A 90 -8.83 2.79 4.59
C PHE A 90 -7.96 1.56 4.32
N CYS A 91 -7.48 1.37 3.09
CA CYS A 91 -6.57 0.27 2.76
C CYS A 91 -5.23 0.37 3.50
N LEU A 92 -4.62 1.56 3.50
CA LEU A 92 -3.37 1.84 4.21
C LEU A 92 -3.58 1.72 5.73
N LEU A 93 -4.70 2.21 6.25
CA LEU A 93 -5.06 2.11 7.66
C LEU A 93 -5.19 0.65 8.10
N SER A 94 -5.84 -0.19 7.29
CA SER A 94 -5.97 -1.63 7.55
C SER A 94 -4.61 -2.32 7.59
N SER A 95 -3.72 -2.00 6.64
CA SER A 95 -2.34 -2.51 6.63
C SER A 95 -1.55 -2.07 7.86
N GLN A 96 -1.59 -0.78 8.18
CA GLN A 96 -0.88 -0.21 9.33
C GLN A 96 -1.40 -0.77 10.66
N THR A 97 -2.72 -0.96 10.78
CA THR A 97 -3.35 -1.58 11.96
C THR A 97 -2.88 -3.02 12.13
N MET A 98 -2.84 -3.81 11.05
CA MET A 98 -2.27 -5.16 11.08
C MET A 98 -0.84 -5.12 11.65
N VAL A 99 0.01 -4.23 11.14
CA VAL A 99 1.41 -4.09 11.59
C VAL A 99 1.48 -3.74 13.07
N PHE A 100 0.63 -2.81 13.52
CA PHE A 100 0.53 -2.41 14.92
C PHE A 100 0.25 -3.60 15.84
N TRP A 101 -0.71 -4.45 15.47
CA TRP A 101 -1.08 -5.61 16.26
C TRP A 101 0.10 -6.56 16.50
N ILE A 102 0.93 -6.80 15.47
CA ILE A 102 2.09 -7.69 15.60
C ILE A 102 3.20 -7.06 16.45
N GLU A 103 3.52 -5.79 16.22
CA GLU A 103 4.57 -5.11 16.99
C GLU A 103 4.17 -4.96 18.47
N ASN A 104 2.87 -4.77 18.74
CA ASN A 104 2.30 -4.76 20.08
C ASN A 104 2.35 -6.13 20.76
N ILE A 105 2.16 -7.24 20.03
CA ILE A 105 2.32 -8.60 20.58
C ILE A 105 3.79 -8.90 20.92
N GLN A 106 4.75 -8.30 20.21
CA GLN A 106 6.18 -8.48 20.46
C GLN A 106 6.75 -7.54 21.54
N ASP A 107 5.91 -6.73 22.19
CA ASP A 107 6.31 -5.68 23.16
C ASP A 107 7.39 -4.71 22.63
N THR A 108 7.52 -4.62 21.30
CA THR A 108 8.59 -3.85 20.65
C THR A 108 8.27 -2.35 20.49
N THR A 109 7.03 -1.93 20.77
CA THR A 109 6.56 -0.57 20.49
C THR A 109 5.81 0.04 21.66
N LYS A 110 6.19 1.29 21.98
CA LYS A 110 5.35 2.19 22.80
C LYS A 110 4.29 2.80 21.89
N PHE A 111 3.03 2.82 22.37
CA PHE A 111 1.91 3.49 21.71
C PHE A 111 2.32 4.92 21.30
N SER A 112 2.55 5.16 20.02
CA SER A 112 3.00 6.45 19.50
C SER A 112 2.18 6.86 18.31
N PHE A 113 1.63 8.08 18.35
CA PHE A 113 0.89 8.68 17.22
C PHE A 113 1.73 8.74 15.94
N VAL A 114 3.05 8.73 16.08
CA VAL A 114 4.02 8.73 14.98
C VAL A 114 3.90 7.47 14.10
N PHE A 115 3.37 6.37 14.63
CA PHE A 115 3.17 5.13 13.88
C PHE A 115 2.06 5.24 12.80
N TRP A 116 1.11 6.16 12.96
CA TRP A 116 0.00 6.34 12.02
C TRP A 116 0.31 7.36 10.92
N LEU A 117 1.38 8.13 11.10
CA LEU A 117 1.84 9.18 10.19
C LEU A 117 2.10 8.70 8.74
N PRO A 118 2.64 7.49 8.49
CA PRO A 118 2.77 6.93 7.15
C PRO A 118 1.45 6.78 6.39
N VAL A 119 0.34 6.51 7.09
CA VAL A 119 -0.99 6.35 6.47
C VAL A 119 -1.43 7.68 5.88
N PHE A 120 -1.34 8.76 6.66
CA PHE A 120 -1.69 10.10 6.21
C PHE A 120 -0.81 10.56 5.05
N ILE A 121 0.50 10.32 5.14
CA ILE A 121 1.44 10.64 4.06
C ILE A 121 1.13 9.83 2.81
N GLY A 122 0.87 8.54 2.93
CA GLY A 122 0.53 7.67 1.80
C GLY A 122 -0.76 8.10 1.11
N THR A 123 -1.79 8.48 1.87
CA THR A 123 -3.04 9.03 1.33
C THR A 123 -2.82 10.35 0.62
N PHE A 124 -1.99 11.24 1.16
CA PHE A 124 -1.68 12.52 0.51
C PHE A 124 -0.77 12.34 -0.72
N ALA A 125 0.09 11.31 -0.71
CA ALA A 125 0.93 10.93 -1.82
C ALA A 125 0.15 10.23 -2.94
N TRP A 126 -1.05 9.70 -2.67
CA TRP A 126 -1.87 9.03 -3.68
C TRP A 126 -2.11 9.84 -4.96
N PRO A 127 -2.62 11.08 -4.92
CA PRO A 127 -2.82 11.87 -6.14
C PRO A 127 -1.53 12.05 -6.95
N LEU A 128 -0.38 12.18 -6.27
CA LEU A 128 0.94 12.25 -6.92
C LEU A 128 1.29 10.93 -7.61
N VAL A 129 1.14 9.79 -6.91
CA VAL A 129 1.40 8.45 -7.44
C VAL A 129 0.48 8.11 -8.62
N ALA A 130 -0.81 8.42 -8.48
CA ALA A 130 -1.79 8.20 -9.54
C ALA A 130 -1.47 9.04 -10.78
N SER A 131 -1.04 10.30 -10.61
CA SER A 131 -0.61 11.16 -11.71
C SER A 131 0.66 10.63 -12.39
N ALA A 132 1.69 10.27 -11.61
CA ALA A 132 2.95 9.75 -12.13
C ALA A 132 2.76 8.43 -12.91
N LEU A 133 2.00 7.48 -12.36
CA LEU A 133 1.73 6.21 -13.03
C LEU A 133 0.82 6.38 -14.25
N ARG A 134 -0.13 7.33 -14.21
CA ARG A 134 -0.93 7.69 -15.39
C ARG A 134 -0.05 8.24 -16.52
N PHE A 135 0.93 9.08 -16.18
CA PHE A 135 1.88 9.63 -17.14
C PHE A 135 2.74 8.53 -17.79
N ILE A 136 3.25 7.58 -16.99
CA ILE A 136 3.99 6.41 -17.49
C ILE A 136 3.11 5.58 -18.44
N ARG A 137 1.84 5.34 -18.09
CA ARG A 137 0.91 4.60 -18.94
C ARG A 137 0.62 5.31 -20.26
N THR A 138 0.45 6.64 -20.25
CA THR A 138 0.21 7.40 -21.48
C THR A 138 1.43 7.45 -22.39
N LEU A 139 2.64 7.43 -21.83
CA LEU A 139 3.88 7.35 -22.60
C LEU A 139 4.11 5.97 -23.20
N GLY A 140 3.78 4.88 -22.47
CA GLY A 140 3.93 3.51 -22.96
C GLY A 140 2.82 3.00 -23.87
N GLY A 141 1.75 3.80 -24.09
CA GLY A 141 0.62 3.47 -24.97
C GLY A 141 0.55 4.33 -26.23
N GLY A 142 1.61 5.06 -26.55
CA GLY A 142 1.76 5.76 -27.82
C GLY A 142 2.43 4.84 -28.84
N ASP A 143 1.65 3.90 -29.37
CA ASP A 143 1.78 3.26 -30.71
C ASP A 143 0.43 2.62 -31.06
#